data_AF-A0A9D6ZL15-F1
#
_entry.id   AF-A0A9D6ZL15-F1
#
_cell.length_a   1.000
_cell.length_b   1.000
_cell.length_c   1.000
_cell.angle_alpha   90.00
_cell.angle_beta   90.00
_cell.angle_gamma   90.00
#
_symmetry.space_group_name_H-M   'P 1'
#
loop_
_entity.id
_entity.type
_entity.pdbx_description
1 polymer ?
#
loop_
_entity_poly.entity_id
_entity_poly.type
_entity_poly.pdbx_seq_one_letter_code
_entity_poly.pdbx_strand_id
1 'polypeptide(L)'
;MRRTSPAAVSALVAAVLGWGCESELPEPGDDGGADEAAVEDSAADADGEADAEGDAEGDADPGDDGGEGVLDGDADVPPPCAPLATDYLPRESGSSTDDWPACISDDGTYHWIGTSIGTIARIASFEQIADLLWRRPTAPSAADFTDARVVYVDANGLDSRVQRREDLHYPEVPAADGACTDPGVPELYPDRCAGPARILPILNDAFAAGSTGADPLLNAARIEAALLWFLYLSPYKESYTCTTTPADCDSAWAYYTGGEDRAGGLGLSTYVPALNGETHDRIWDGLLAVRCWKNLDNETGVSTDTDLRDLARAQLDRAMLRAVALVVRDRLDAVAAAAADEARDAAWAFVQILGGVLDREATARDAAAAAVLRAELARADATAVDVPAAQAALDALFPCP
;
A
#
# COMPACT_ATOMS: atom_id res chain seq x y z
N MET A 1 18.18 43.63 -8.48
CA MET A 1 17.32 43.72 -9.69
C MET A 1 17.88 42.81 -10.77
N ARG A 2 17.29 41.62 -10.93
CA ARG A 2 17.00 40.91 -12.20
C ARG A 2 16.42 39.56 -11.79
N ARG A 3 15.13 39.41 -12.06
CA ARG A 3 14.34 38.19 -11.86
C ARG A 3 14.56 37.29 -13.08
N THR A 4 14.68 36.00 -12.85
CA THR A 4 14.46 34.95 -13.87
C THR A 4 13.53 33.93 -13.26
N SER A 5 12.32 33.83 -13.81
CA SER A 5 11.32 32.81 -13.52
C SER A 5 11.73 31.46 -14.11
N PRO A 6 11.30 30.32 -13.52
CA PRO A 6 11.25 29.04 -14.21
C PRO A 6 9.85 28.79 -14.78
N ALA A 7 9.79 28.46 -16.06
CA ALA A 7 8.67 27.79 -16.70
C ALA A 7 9.27 26.69 -17.58
N ALA A 8 8.50 25.60 -17.73
CA ALA A 8 8.76 24.41 -18.55
C ALA A 8 9.47 23.24 -17.85
N VAL A 9 8.68 22.38 -17.19
CA VAL A 9 8.74 20.93 -17.39
C VAL A 9 7.30 20.39 -17.36
N SER A 10 6.71 20.17 -18.53
CA SER A 10 5.46 19.43 -18.70
C SER A 10 5.43 18.94 -20.14
N ALA A 11 5.87 17.69 -20.34
CA ALA A 11 5.57 16.84 -21.49
C ALA A 11 6.37 15.54 -21.37
N LEU A 12 5.73 14.45 -20.89
CA LEU A 12 5.82 13.11 -21.50
C LEU A 12 5.02 12.08 -20.67
N VAL A 13 3.70 11.96 -20.89
CA VAL A 13 2.99 10.67 -20.74
C VAL A 13 1.81 10.69 -21.71
N ALA A 14 2.01 10.18 -22.92
CA ALA A 14 0.93 9.82 -23.84
C ALA A 14 1.47 8.83 -24.87
N ALA A 15 1.40 7.53 -24.57
CA ALA A 15 1.23 6.45 -25.55
C ALA A 15 1.29 5.07 -24.87
N VAL A 16 0.18 4.61 -24.28
CA VAL A 16 -0.16 3.17 -24.28
C VAL A 16 -1.68 3.07 -24.38
N LEU A 17 -2.18 2.94 -25.61
CA LEU A 17 -3.53 2.46 -25.90
C LEU A 17 -3.41 1.07 -26.49
N GLY A 18 -4.17 0.12 -25.94
CA GLY A 18 -4.54 -1.11 -26.61
C GLY A 18 -4.04 -2.37 -25.92
N TRP A 19 -4.82 -2.86 -24.93
CA TRP A 19 -5.36 -4.23 -24.90
C TRP A 19 -6.22 -4.42 -23.65
N GLY A 20 -7.53 -4.34 -23.85
CA GLY A 20 -8.50 -4.91 -22.92
C GLY A 20 -8.67 -6.39 -23.24
N CYS A 21 -8.48 -7.25 -22.24
CA CYS A 21 -8.97 -8.63 -22.26
C CYS A 21 -10.18 -8.70 -21.32
N GLU A 22 -11.35 -8.37 -21.86
CA GLU A 22 -12.64 -8.80 -21.33
C GLU A 22 -13.03 -10.04 -22.16
N SER A 23 -13.10 -11.20 -21.51
CA SER A 23 -13.41 -12.45 -22.20
C SER A 23 -14.92 -12.58 -22.39
N GLU A 24 -15.45 -12.01 -23.47
CA GLU A 24 -16.72 -12.44 -24.06
C GLU A 24 -16.51 -13.68 -24.94
N LEU A 25 -17.43 -14.63 -24.83
CA LEU A 25 -17.45 -15.90 -25.56
C LEU A 25 -17.69 -15.67 -27.08
N PRO A 26 -17.04 -16.43 -27.98
CA PRO A 26 -17.10 -16.15 -29.41
C PRO A 26 -18.33 -16.77 -30.10
N GLU A 27 -18.99 -15.99 -30.96
CA GLU A 27 -19.77 -16.50 -32.09
C GLU A 27 -18.94 -16.40 -33.39
N PRO A 28 -19.19 -17.28 -34.39
CA PRO A 28 -18.20 -17.60 -35.42
C PRO A 28 -18.33 -16.76 -36.70
N GLY A 29 -17.17 -16.47 -37.29
CA GLY A 29 -16.98 -16.24 -38.72
C GLY A 29 -16.76 -14.80 -39.14
N ASP A 30 -15.57 -14.48 -39.65
CA ASP A 30 -15.35 -14.35 -41.10
C ASP A 30 -13.87 -14.01 -41.35
N ASP A 31 -13.32 -14.58 -42.41
CA ASP A 31 -11.91 -14.71 -42.69
C ASP A 31 -11.39 -13.57 -43.58
N GLY A 32 -10.18 -13.09 -43.28
CA GLY A 32 -9.34 -12.32 -44.21
C GLY A 32 -8.48 -11.28 -43.48
N GLY A 33 -7.16 -11.26 -43.56
CA GLY A 33 -6.21 -11.84 -44.50
C GLY A 33 -5.22 -10.73 -44.91
N ALA A 34 -3.92 -11.06 -44.85
CA ALA A 34 -2.76 -10.30 -45.38
C ALA A 34 -2.40 -8.99 -44.63
N ASP A 35 -1.14 -8.54 -44.52
CA ASP A 35 0.14 -9.01 -45.03
C ASP A 35 1.30 -8.33 -44.25
N GLU A 36 2.48 -8.90 -44.42
CA GLU A 36 3.78 -8.57 -43.85
C GLU A 36 4.29 -7.12 -44.05
N ALA A 37 5.15 -6.66 -43.15
CA ALA A 37 6.37 -5.93 -43.54
C ALA A 37 7.39 -5.89 -42.38
N ALA A 38 8.51 -6.60 -42.58
CA ALA A 38 9.75 -6.44 -41.84
C ALA A 38 10.45 -5.12 -42.21
N VAL A 39 11.14 -4.50 -41.25
CA VAL A 39 12.17 -3.48 -41.51
C VAL A 39 13.38 -3.80 -40.62
N GLU A 40 14.45 -4.23 -41.28
CA GLU A 40 15.83 -4.27 -40.78
C GLU A 40 16.51 -2.89 -40.90
N ASP A 41 17.73 -2.82 -40.37
CA ASP A 41 18.78 -1.79 -40.48
C ASP A 41 18.69 -0.65 -39.46
N SER A 42 19.75 -0.25 -38.74
CA SER A 42 21.18 -0.33 -39.06
C SER A 42 22.02 -0.05 -37.79
N ALA A 43 23.21 -0.64 -37.73
CA ALA A 43 24.27 -0.34 -36.77
C ALA A 43 25.17 0.79 -37.28
N ALA A 44 25.70 1.62 -36.38
CA ALA A 44 26.90 2.42 -36.61
C ALA A 44 27.62 2.71 -35.28
N ASP A 45 28.92 2.46 -35.30
CA ASP A 45 29.94 2.62 -34.26
C ASP A 45 30.22 4.10 -33.88
N ALA A 46 30.81 4.32 -32.69
CA ALA A 46 32.15 4.92 -32.50
C ALA A 46 32.40 5.44 -31.06
N ASP A 47 33.37 4.79 -30.40
CA ASP A 47 34.60 5.33 -29.77
C ASP A 47 34.62 6.49 -28.74
N GLY A 48 35.38 6.24 -27.66
CA GLY A 48 36.22 7.20 -26.91
C GLY A 48 35.62 7.70 -25.59
N GLU A 49 36.31 7.86 -24.46
CA GLU A 49 37.73 7.81 -24.09
C GLU A 49 37.79 7.64 -22.56
N ALA A 50 38.90 7.06 -22.08
CA ALA A 50 39.24 6.88 -20.68
C ALA A 50 40.00 8.11 -20.11
N ASP A 51 40.15 8.08 -18.78
CA ASP A 51 41.13 8.77 -17.92
C ASP A 51 40.58 9.92 -17.07
N ALA A 52 40.58 9.71 -15.74
CA ALA A 52 41.35 10.51 -14.78
C ALA A 52 41.11 10.00 -13.34
N GLU A 53 42.06 9.20 -12.84
CA GLU A 53 42.25 8.97 -11.41
C GLU A 53 42.77 10.24 -10.74
N GLY A 54 42.26 10.54 -9.55
CA GLY A 54 42.69 11.67 -8.73
C GLY A 54 42.64 11.29 -7.25
N ASP A 55 43.78 10.90 -6.72
CA ASP A 55 44.08 10.77 -5.29
C ASP A 55 44.01 12.15 -4.59
N ALA A 56 43.43 12.19 -3.39
CA ALA A 56 43.82 13.15 -2.36
C ALA A 56 43.44 12.65 -0.96
N GLU A 57 44.50 12.43 -0.18
CA GLU A 57 44.56 12.09 1.24
C GLU A 57 44.07 13.23 2.15
N GLY A 58 43.73 12.88 3.40
CA GLY A 58 43.53 13.80 4.53
C GLY A 58 42.29 13.42 5.34
N ASP A 59 42.28 13.28 6.65
CA ASP A 59 43.29 13.49 7.68
C ASP A 59 42.74 12.74 8.91
N ALA A 60 43.54 11.88 9.56
CA ALA A 60 43.13 11.18 10.77
C ALA A 60 43.47 12.03 11.99
N ASP A 61 42.45 12.47 12.71
CA ASP A 61 42.58 13.12 14.02
C ASP A 61 42.37 12.07 15.13
N PRO A 62 43.36 11.82 16.01
CA PRO A 62 43.22 10.94 17.16
C PRO A 62 43.08 11.75 18.45
N GLY A 63 41.95 11.58 19.13
CA GLY A 63 41.88 11.78 20.58
C GLY A 63 40.62 12.49 21.06
N ASP A 64 39.73 11.74 21.70
CA ASP A 64 39.22 12.19 23.00
C ASP A 64 38.77 10.99 23.84
N ASP A 65 39.57 10.74 24.88
CA ASP A 65 39.34 9.73 25.91
C ASP A 65 38.59 10.43 27.05
N GLY A 66 37.30 10.19 27.22
CA GLY A 66 36.59 10.84 28.32
C GLY A 66 35.12 10.46 28.50
N GLY A 67 34.87 9.43 29.32
CA GLY A 67 33.64 9.35 30.11
C GLY A 67 32.87 8.04 29.96
N GLU A 68 33.17 7.07 30.82
CA GLU A 68 32.21 6.04 31.21
C GLU A 68 31.07 6.70 32.01
N GLY A 69 30.16 7.35 31.29
CA GLY A 69 28.81 7.63 31.74
C GLY A 69 27.95 6.43 31.36
N VAL A 70 27.65 5.59 32.34
CA VAL A 70 26.55 4.63 32.25
C VAL A 70 25.28 5.44 32.00
N LEU A 71 24.89 5.53 30.73
CA LEU A 71 23.57 6.04 30.37
C LEU A 71 22.58 4.95 30.77
N ASP A 72 21.79 5.29 31.79
CA ASP A 72 20.53 4.64 32.11
C ASP A 72 19.79 4.32 30.81
N GLY A 73 19.33 3.07 30.71
CA GLY A 73 18.83 2.47 29.48
C GLY A 73 17.81 3.33 28.76
N ASP A 74 18.05 3.52 27.46
CA ASP A 74 17.06 3.93 26.48
C ASP A 74 15.83 3.01 26.59
N ALA A 75 14.82 3.48 27.32
CA ALA A 75 13.51 2.84 27.40
C ALA A 75 12.69 3.04 26.09
N ASP A 76 13.28 3.68 25.08
CA ASP A 76 12.61 4.09 23.84
C ASP A 76 13.10 3.35 22.59
N VAL A 77 13.97 2.33 22.70
CA VAL A 77 14.22 1.43 21.56
C VAL A 77 13.12 0.37 21.54
N PRO A 78 12.21 0.38 20.56
CA PRO A 78 11.20 -0.67 20.43
C PRO A 78 11.92 -2.03 20.35
N PRO A 79 11.37 -3.10 20.96
CA PRO A 79 11.97 -4.42 20.84
C PRO A 79 12.22 -4.73 19.37
N PRO A 80 13.35 -5.37 19.02
CA PRO A 80 13.65 -5.72 17.64
C PRO A 80 12.49 -6.56 17.09
N CYS A 81 12.11 -6.27 15.85
CA CYS A 81 11.13 -7.06 15.11
C CYS A 81 11.57 -8.52 15.13
N ALA A 82 10.65 -9.40 15.50
CA ALA A 82 10.96 -10.80 15.72
C ALA A 82 9.97 -11.64 14.90
N PRO A 83 10.43 -12.31 13.84
CA PRO A 83 9.57 -13.20 13.07
C PRO A 83 9.00 -14.29 13.96
N LEU A 84 7.80 -14.79 13.63
CA LEU A 84 7.35 -16.04 14.23
C LEU A 84 8.21 -17.19 13.72
N ALA A 85 8.35 -18.24 14.54
CA ALA A 85 9.13 -19.43 14.16
C ALA A 85 8.63 -20.12 12.88
N THR A 86 7.38 -19.87 12.48
CA THR A 86 6.75 -20.41 11.28
C THR A 86 6.81 -19.48 10.09
N ASP A 87 7.32 -18.26 10.24
CA ASP A 87 7.35 -17.30 9.15
C ASP A 87 8.39 -17.71 8.11
N TYR A 88 8.11 -17.36 6.85
CA TYR A 88 9.04 -17.49 5.75
C TYR A 88 10.10 -16.38 5.86
N LEU A 89 11.38 -16.76 5.80
CA LEU A 89 12.55 -15.90 6.04
C LEU A 89 13.51 -15.94 4.85
N PRO A 90 13.10 -15.47 3.65
CA PRO A 90 13.93 -15.54 2.45
C PRO A 90 15.22 -14.70 2.58
N ARG A 91 15.19 -13.66 3.42
CA ARG A 91 16.36 -12.82 3.74
C ARG A 91 17.40 -13.55 4.59
N GLU A 92 17.00 -14.58 5.33
CA GLU A 92 17.90 -15.35 6.18
C GLU A 92 18.48 -16.55 5.42
N SER A 93 19.63 -16.32 4.79
CA SER A 93 20.36 -17.36 4.06
C SER A 93 19.48 -18.12 3.03
N GLY A 94 18.57 -17.40 2.36
CA GLY A 94 17.65 -17.98 1.37
C GLY A 94 16.71 -19.02 1.97
N SER A 95 16.03 -18.69 3.07
CA SER A 95 15.08 -19.58 3.77
C SER A 95 15.71 -20.84 4.39
N SER A 96 17.04 -21.00 4.35
CA SER A 96 17.70 -22.20 4.91
C SER A 96 17.65 -22.31 6.44
N THR A 97 17.14 -21.28 7.13
CA THR A 97 16.98 -21.22 8.59
C THR A 97 15.54 -21.37 9.07
N ASP A 98 14.57 -21.41 8.16
CA ASP A 98 13.16 -21.64 8.48
C ASP A 98 12.70 -23.05 8.06
N ASP A 99 11.42 -23.37 8.31
CA ASP A 99 10.84 -24.69 8.03
C ASP A 99 10.16 -24.78 6.64
N TRP A 100 10.28 -23.76 5.79
CA TRP A 100 9.63 -23.74 4.48
C TRP A 100 10.38 -24.62 3.46
N PRO A 101 9.66 -25.35 2.59
CA PRO A 101 10.29 -26.02 1.46
C PRO A 101 10.89 -25.00 0.49
N ALA A 102 12.07 -25.33 -0.07
CA ALA A 102 12.73 -24.47 -1.03
C ALA A 102 11.85 -24.18 -2.26
N CYS A 103 11.80 -22.92 -2.67
CA CYS A 103 10.92 -22.43 -3.73
C CYS A 103 11.56 -21.28 -4.52
N ILE A 104 10.85 -20.80 -5.55
CA ILE A 104 11.38 -19.76 -6.45
C ILE A 104 11.72 -18.44 -5.73
N SER A 105 11.07 -18.13 -4.60
CA SER A 105 11.24 -16.86 -3.88
C SER A 105 12.40 -16.83 -2.87
N ASP A 106 13.14 -17.93 -2.73
CA ASP A 106 14.28 -18.02 -1.79
C ASP A 106 15.44 -17.11 -2.18
N ASP A 107 15.46 -16.61 -3.42
CA ASP A 107 16.43 -15.61 -3.87
C ASP A 107 16.09 -14.18 -3.40
N GLY A 108 15.02 -14.02 -2.63
CA GLY A 108 14.56 -12.73 -2.10
C GLY A 108 13.86 -11.84 -3.13
N THR A 109 13.58 -12.35 -4.32
CA THR A 109 12.96 -11.60 -5.43
C THR A 109 11.53 -12.08 -5.70
N TYR A 110 10.65 -11.16 -6.09
CA TYR A 110 9.31 -11.51 -6.51
C TYR A 110 9.31 -11.96 -7.98
N HIS A 111 8.85 -13.17 -8.24
CA HIS A 111 8.79 -13.76 -9.58
C HIS A 111 7.37 -13.72 -10.11
N TRP A 112 7.13 -13.07 -11.25
CA TRP A 112 5.78 -12.94 -11.81
C TRP A 112 5.22 -14.29 -12.28
N ILE A 113 3.90 -14.45 -12.19
CA ILE A 113 3.20 -15.60 -12.78
C ILE A 113 2.69 -15.21 -14.17
N GLY A 114 2.05 -14.05 -14.27
CA GLY A 114 1.51 -13.51 -15.51
C GLY A 114 2.53 -12.72 -16.33
N THR A 115 2.22 -12.52 -17.61
CA THR A 115 3.01 -11.66 -18.50
C THR A 115 2.71 -10.17 -18.34
N SER A 116 1.66 -9.82 -17.59
CA SER A 116 1.23 -8.44 -17.36
C SER A 116 0.44 -8.33 -16.06
N ILE A 117 0.60 -7.22 -15.34
CA ILE A 117 -0.06 -6.98 -14.05
C ILE A 117 -0.82 -5.66 -14.12
N GLY A 118 -2.11 -5.72 -14.47
CA GLY A 118 -2.95 -4.52 -14.62
C GLY A 118 -3.13 -3.70 -13.34
N THR A 119 -2.80 -4.26 -12.18
CA THR A 119 -2.83 -3.57 -10.88
C THR A 119 -1.78 -2.46 -10.77
N ILE A 120 -0.67 -2.55 -11.50
CA ILE A 120 0.37 -1.51 -11.56
C ILE A 120 -0.23 -0.16 -12.00
N ALA A 121 -1.08 -0.16 -13.01
CA ALA A 121 -1.75 1.05 -13.49
C ALA A 121 -2.65 1.69 -12.42
N ARG A 122 -3.26 0.89 -11.54
CA ARG A 122 -4.11 1.38 -10.44
C ARG A 122 -3.29 2.09 -9.38
N ILE A 123 -2.10 1.58 -9.08
CA ILE A 123 -1.18 2.25 -8.15
C ILE A 123 -0.63 3.53 -8.78
N ALA A 124 -0.32 3.52 -10.09
CA ALA A 124 0.01 4.76 -10.79
C ALA A 124 -1.11 5.81 -10.73
N SER A 125 -2.40 5.41 -10.74
CA SER A 125 -3.53 6.32 -10.50
C SER A 125 -3.54 6.86 -9.07
N PHE A 126 -3.22 6.04 -8.06
CA PHE A 126 -3.08 6.50 -6.67
C PHE A 126 -2.00 7.59 -6.56
N GLU A 127 -0.83 7.37 -7.18
CA GLU A 127 0.28 8.32 -7.19
C GLU A 127 -0.10 9.66 -7.84
N GLN A 128 -0.80 9.62 -8.97
CA GLN A 128 -1.27 10.83 -9.65
C GLN A 128 -2.28 11.62 -8.79
N ILE A 129 -3.20 10.93 -8.12
CA ILE A 129 -4.14 11.56 -7.18
C ILE A 129 -3.37 12.18 -6.01
N ALA A 130 -2.34 11.51 -5.50
CA ALA A 130 -1.51 12.00 -4.41
C ALA A 130 -0.81 13.32 -4.74
N ASP A 131 -0.25 13.44 -5.94
CA ASP A 131 0.42 14.64 -6.42
C ASP A 131 -0.53 15.83 -6.61
N LEU A 132 -1.78 15.53 -6.98
CA LEU A 132 -2.82 16.54 -7.11
C LEU A 132 -3.33 17.02 -5.75
N LEU A 133 -3.38 16.17 -4.73
CA LEU A 133 -4.14 16.45 -3.52
C LEU A 133 -3.29 16.66 -2.25
N TRP A 134 -2.44 15.72 -1.85
CA TRP A 134 -1.79 15.75 -0.53
C TRP A 134 -0.26 15.83 -0.55
N ARG A 135 0.41 15.51 -1.65
CA ARG A 135 1.89 15.63 -1.77
C ARG A 135 2.39 16.99 -2.23
N ARG A 136 1.50 17.97 -2.32
CA ARG A 136 1.81 19.31 -2.81
C ARG A 136 2.19 20.28 -1.69
N PRO A 137 3.02 21.29 -1.98
CA PRO A 137 3.46 22.28 -0.98
C PRO A 137 2.37 23.27 -0.56
N THR A 138 1.25 23.32 -1.27
CA THR A 138 0.12 24.23 -1.01
C THR A 138 -1.19 23.46 -0.99
N ALA A 139 -2.21 23.99 -0.31
CA ALA A 139 -3.54 23.38 -0.32
C ALA A 139 -4.07 23.16 -1.76
N PRO A 140 -4.72 22.02 -2.04
CA PRO A 140 -5.32 21.76 -3.35
C PRO A 140 -6.46 22.73 -3.65
N SER A 141 -6.60 23.10 -4.93
CA SER A 141 -7.72 23.88 -5.44
C SER A 141 -8.90 22.98 -5.82
N ALA A 142 -10.07 23.57 -6.00
CA ALA A 142 -11.26 22.86 -6.50
C ALA A 142 -11.04 22.16 -7.86
N ALA A 143 -10.18 22.72 -8.72
CA ALA A 143 -9.83 22.10 -9.99
C ALA A 143 -9.03 20.82 -9.77
N ASP A 144 -8.09 20.81 -8.81
CA ASP A 144 -7.28 19.63 -8.51
C ASP A 144 -8.13 18.44 -8.04
N PHE A 145 -9.19 18.68 -7.25
CA PHE A 145 -10.16 17.62 -6.90
C PHE A 145 -10.94 17.09 -8.09
N THR A 146 -11.28 17.97 -9.03
CA THR A 146 -11.96 17.58 -10.26
C THR A 146 -11.06 16.70 -11.13
N ASP A 147 -9.80 17.10 -11.29
CA ASP A 147 -8.80 16.35 -12.06
C ASP A 147 -8.47 15.01 -11.37
N ALA A 148 -8.30 15.02 -10.04
CA ALA A 148 -8.08 13.80 -9.27
C ALA A 148 -9.27 12.84 -9.36
N ARG A 149 -10.51 13.35 -9.42
CA ARG A 149 -11.70 12.52 -9.62
C ARG A 149 -11.69 11.88 -11.01
N VAL A 150 -11.24 12.57 -12.06
CA VAL A 150 -11.08 12.00 -13.39
C VAL A 150 -10.11 10.82 -13.38
N VAL A 151 -8.96 10.97 -12.71
CA VAL A 151 -7.99 9.86 -12.54
C VAL A 151 -8.60 8.70 -11.77
N TYR A 152 -9.36 8.98 -10.71
CA TYR A 152 -10.00 7.95 -9.88
C TYR A 152 -11.00 7.08 -10.65
N VAL A 153 -11.84 7.70 -11.50
CA VAL A 153 -12.92 7.02 -12.26
C VAL A 153 -12.50 6.53 -13.64
N ASP A 154 -11.22 6.68 -14.02
CA ASP A 154 -10.75 6.16 -15.29
C ASP A 154 -10.99 4.64 -15.40
N ALA A 155 -11.09 4.10 -16.61
CA ALA A 155 -11.45 2.70 -16.86
C ALA A 155 -10.49 1.72 -16.16
N ASN A 156 -9.20 2.08 -16.09
CA ASN A 156 -8.18 1.33 -15.36
C ASN A 156 -7.86 1.90 -13.97
N GLY A 157 -8.64 2.87 -13.50
CA GLY A 157 -8.50 3.53 -12.22
C GLY A 157 -8.98 2.70 -11.03
N LEU A 158 -9.09 3.37 -9.89
CA LEU A 158 -9.35 2.75 -8.60
C LEU A 158 -10.86 2.54 -8.33
N ASP A 159 -11.72 3.38 -8.90
CA ASP A 159 -13.17 3.38 -8.65
C ASP A 159 -13.81 2.01 -8.86
N SER A 160 -13.55 1.38 -10.01
CA SER A 160 -14.11 0.07 -10.34
C SER A 160 -13.81 -0.99 -9.26
N ARG A 161 -12.60 -0.96 -8.68
CA ARG A 161 -12.18 -1.90 -7.64
C ARG A 161 -12.73 -1.54 -6.28
N VAL A 162 -12.77 -0.25 -5.93
CA VAL A 162 -13.36 0.23 -4.68
C VAL A 162 -14.83 -0.15 -4.59
N GLN A 163 -15.61 0.00 -5.67
CA GLN A 163 -17.05 -0.32 -5.69
C GLN A 163 -17.38 -1.78 -5.34
N ARG A 164 -16.41 -2.70 -5.41
CA ARG A 164 -16.60 -4.13 -5.14
C ARG A 164 -15.61 -4.69 -4.12
N ARG A 165 -14.81 -3.84 -3.45
CA ARG A 165 -13.78 -4.32 -2.53
C ARG A 165 -14.43 -4.89 -1.28
N GLU A 166 -14.16 -6.16 -1.03
CA GLU A 166 -14.52 -6.84 0.20
C GLU A 166 -13.37 -6.82 1.19
N ASP A 167 -13.70 -6.77 2.48
CA ASP A 167 -12.79 -7.07 3.57
C ASP A 167 -12.99 -8.53 4.01
N LEU A 168 -12.08 -9.39 3.59
CA LEU A 168 -12.15 -10.84 3.84
C LEU A 168 -11.83 -11.24 5.29
N HIS A 169 -11.46 -10.28 6.12
CA HIS A 169 -11.33 -10.49 7.56
C HIS A 169 -12.68 -10.69 8.26
N TYR A 170 -13.78 -10.31 7.60
CA TYR A 170 -15.14 -10.51 8.09
C TYR A 170 -15.80 -11.71 7.41
N PRO A 171 -16.79 -12.34 8.08
CA PRO A 171 -17.56 -13.43 7.51
C PRO A 171 -18.09 -13.11 6.11
N GLU A 172 -18.15 -14.13 5.27
CA GLU A 172 -18.69 -14.02 3.91
C GLU A 172 -20.18 -13.63 3.95
N VAL A 173 -20.61 -12.84 2.96
CA VAL A 173 -22.02 -12.57 2.74
C VAL A 173 -22.73 -13.89 2.42
N PRO A 174 -23.81 -14.25 3.13
CA PRO A 174 -24.57 -15.45 2.81
C PRO A 174 -25.02 -15.42 1.35
N ALA A 175 -24.82 -16.53 0.62
CA ALA A 175 -25.18 -16.61 -0.80
C ALA A 175 -26.67 -16.30 -1.10
N ALA A 176 -27.55 -16.47 -0.10
CA ALA A 176 -28.96 -16.13 -0.22
C ALA A 176 -29.23 -14.61 -0.28
N ASP A 177 -28.30 -13.80 0.22
CA ASP A 177 -28.45 -12.35 0.31
C ASP A 177 -27.80 -11.61 -0.89
N GLY A 178 -26.90 -12.28 -1.63
CA GLY A 178 -26.29 -11.76 -2.86
C GLY A 178 -24.80 -11.41 -2.70
N ALA A 179 -24.30 -10.54 -3.60
CA ALA A 179 -22.92 -10.06 -3.60
C ALA A 179 -22.82 -8.63 -3.07
N CYS A 180 -21.63 -8.19 -2.64
CA CYS A 180 -21.41 -6.81 -2.18
C CYS A 180 -21.66 -5.73 -3.27
N THR A 181 -21.84 -6.10 -4.53
CA THR A 181 -22.24 -5.17 -5.60
C THR A 181 -23.76 -5.04 -5.74
N ASP A 182 -24.52 -5.91 -5.10
CA ASP A 182 -25.98 -5.94 -5.24
C ASP A 182 -26.63 -4.88 -4.32
N PRO A 183 -27.66 -4.16 -4.80
CA PRO A 183 -28.33 -3.15 -3.99
C PRO A 183 -28.86 -3.70 -2.66
N GLY A 184 -28.54 -3.04 -1.55
CA GLY A 184 -28.99 -3.43 -0.20
C GLY A 184 -28.03 -4.35 0.55
N VAL A 185 -27.12 -5.04 -0.14
CA VAL A 185 -26.14 -5.94 0.50
C VAL A 185 -25.06 -5.16 1.27
N PRO A 186 -24.45 -4.09 0.72
CA PRO A 186 -23.49 -3.27 1.46
C PRO A 186 -24.04 -2.71 2.79
N GLU A 187 -25.31 -2.35 2.83
CA GLU A 187 -25.96 -1.81 4.03
C GLU A 187 -26.20 -2.89 5.10
N LEU A 188 -26.44 -4.13 4.69
CA LEU A 188 -26.61 -5.27 5.59
C LEU A 188 -25.26 -5.80 6.11
N TYR A 189 -24.22 -5.71 5.29
CA TYR A 189 -22.89 -6.28 5.56
C TYR A 189 -21.77 -5.25 5.42
N PRO A 190 -21.82 -4.12 6.15
CA PRO A 190 -20.94 -2.98 5.89
C PRO A 190 -19.45 -3.24 6.17
N ASP A 191 -19.15 -4.13 7.12
CA ASP A 191 -17.77 -4.54 7.40
C ASP A 191 -17.19 -5.41 6.28
N ARG A 192 -17.94 -6.42 5.82
CA ARG A 192 -17.53 -7.30 4.73
C ARG A 192 -17.49 -6.56 3.40
N CYS A 193 -18.47 -5.73 3.11
CA CYS A 193 -18.56 -4.92 1.90
C CYS A 193 -17.90 -3.55 2.06
N ALA A 194 -16.70 -3.51 2.67
CA ALA A 194 -16.02 -2.28 3.07
C ALA A 194 -15.87 -1.24 1.94
N GLY A 195 -15.59 -1.70 0.72
CA GLY A 195 -15.50 -0.86 -0.47
C GLY A 195 -16.76 -0.03 -0.72
N PRO A 196 -17.88 -0.65 -1.13
CA PRO A 196 -19.12 0.08 -1.39
C PRO A 196 -19.80 0.66 -0.15
N ALA A 197 -19.68 0.02 1.03
CA ALA A 197 -20.41 0.46 2.22
C ALA A 197 -19.72 1.57 3.02
N ARG A 198 -18.38 1.65 2.96
CA ARG A 198 -17.59 2.55 3.83
C ARG A 198 -16.61 3.44 3.08
N ILE A 199 -15.78 2.85 2.22
CA ILE A 199 -14.73 3.59 1.50
C ILE A 199 -15.34 4.51 0.44
N LEU A 200 -16.24 3.98 -0.40
CA LEU A 200 -16.85 4.72 -1.50
C LEU A 200 -17.66 5.96 -1.04
N PRO A 201 -18.49 5.90 0.01
CA PRO A 201 -19.13 7.09 0.56
C PRO A 201 -18.14 8.19 0.98
N ILE A 202 -17.05 7.83 1.67
CA ILE A 202 -16.02 8.78 2.07
C ILE A 202 -15.41 9.48 0.86
N LEU A 203 -15.04 8.70 -0.17
CA LEU A 203 -14.44 9.22 -1.39
C LEU A 203 -15.41 10.15 -2.12
N ASN A 204 -16.65 9.72 -2.34
CA ASN A 204 -17.65 10.51 -3.07
C ASN A 204 -17.94 11.84 -2.36
N ASP A 205 -18.12 11.81 -1.04
CA ASP A 205 -18.35 13.02 -0.25
C ASP A 205 -17.15 13.96 -0.28
N ALA A 206 -15.94 13.43 -0.13
CA ALA A 206 -14.72 14.24 -0.10
C ALA A 206 -14.38 14.84 -1.47
N PHE A 207 -14.53 14.08 -2.56
CA PHE A 207 -14.39 14.63 -3.92
C PHE A 207 -15.43 15.71 -4.20
N ALA A 208 -16.70 15.48 -3.84
CA ALA A 208 -17.76 16.46 -4.06
C ALA A 208 -17.50 17.76 -3.29
N ALA A 209 -17.15 17.67 -2.00
CA ALA A 209 -16.84 18.84 -1.18
C ALA A 209 -15.59 19.57 -1.69
N GLY A 210 -14.50 18.84 -1.95
CA GLY A 210 -13.24 19.40 -2.45
C GLY A 210 -13.39 20.11 -3.80
N SER A 211 -14.18 19.56 -4.73
CA SER A 211 -14.48 20.20 -6.03
C SER A 211 -15.29 21.51 -5.90
N THR A 212 -15.85 21.82 -4.74
CA THR A 212 -16.47 23.13 -4.46
C THR A 212 -15.54 24.10 -3.71
N GLY A 213 -14.33 23.65 -3.36
CA GLY A 213 -13.35 24.41 -2.58
C GLY A 213 -13.60 24.40 -1.07
N ALA A 214 -14.49 23.53 -0.57
CA ALA A 214 -14.73 23.37 0.86
C ALA A 214 -13.60 22.55 1.50
N ASP A 215 -13.02 23.08 2.58
CA ASP A 215 -12.02 22.42 3.45
C ASP A 215 -11.03 21.53 2.67
N PRO A 216 -10.23 22.11 1.75
CA PRO A 216 -9.45 21.33 0.80
C PRO A 216 -8.42 20.41 1.49
N LEU A 217 -7.79 20.82 2.59
CA LEU A 217 -6.86 19.94 3.31
C LEU A 217 -7.60 18.76 3.97
N LEU A 218 -8.76 19.02 4.58
CA LEU A 218 -9.58 18.00 5.20
C LEU A 218 -10.03 16.94 4.18
N ASN A 219 -10.56 17.37 3.04
CA ASN A 219 -11.05 16.45 2.02
C ASN A 219 -9.93 15.68 1.31
N ALA A 220 -8.75 16.29 1.12
CA ALA A 220 -7.58 15.57 0.64
C ALA A 220 -7.16 14.45 1.61
N ALA A 221 -7.10 14.74 2.91
CA ALA A 221 -6.75 13.76 3.94
C ALA A 221 -7.77 12.62 4.05
N ARG A 222 -9.07 12.91 3.88
CA ARG A 222 -10.13 11.89 3.82
C ARG A 222 -9.97 10.96 2.62
N ILE A 223 -9.61 11.50 1.45
CA ILE A 223 -9.36 10.70 0.24
C ILE A 223 -8.12 9.83 0.43
N GLU A 224 -7.03 10.41 0.93
CA GLU A 224 -5.79 9.68 1.21
C GLU A 224 -6.04 8.49 2.15
N ALA A 225 -6.66 8.72 3.30
CA ALA A 225 -6.96 7.67 4.27
C ALA A 225 -7.87 6.57 3.70
N ALA A 226 -8.89 6.94 2.93
CA ALA A 226 -9.80 5.98 2.31
C ALA A 226 -9.12 5.13 1.23
N LEU A 227 -8.22 5.72 0.44
CA LEU A 227 -7.44 4.98 -0.55
C LEU A 227 -6.37 4.10 0.09
N LEU A 228 -5.72 4.55 1.16
CA LEU A 228 -4.79 3.71 1.93
C LEU A 228 -5.52 2.54 2.60
N TRP A 229 -6.75 2.72 3.07
CA TRP A 229 -7.59 1.61 3.52
C TRP A 229 -7.83 0.61 2.38
N PHE A 230 -8.21 1.08 1.19
CA PHE A 230 -8.33 0.19 0.03
C PHE A 230 -7.02 -0.55 -0.30
N LEU A 231 -5.87 0.11 -0.22
CA LEU A 231 -4.56 -0.50 -0.46
C LEU A 231 -4.15 -1.47 0.66
N TYR A 232 -4.64 -1.31 1.88
CA TYR A 232 -4.46 -2.30 2.95
C TYR A 232 -5.27 -3.58 2.68
N LEU A 233 -6.54 -3.45 2.30
CA LEU A 233 -7.41 -4.62 2.04
C LEU A 233 -6.99 -5.42 0.81
N SER A 234 -6.41 -4.74 -0.19
CA SER A 234 -6.21 -5.31 -1.51
C SER A 234 -5.19 -6.46 -1.53
N PRO A 235 -3.96 -6.33 -0.97
CA PRO A 235 -3.01 -7.44 -0.90
C PRO A 235 -3.60 -8.69 -0.25
N TYR A 236 -4.32 -8.53 0.86
CA TYR A 236 -4.98 -9.66 1.51
C TYR A 236 -6.06 -10.30 0.63
N LYS A 237 -6.97 -9.51 0.05
CA LYS A 237 -8.03 -10.01 -0.84
C LYS A 237 -7.46 -10.72 -2.07
N GLU A 238 -6.44 -10.17 -2.72
CA GLU A 238 -5.85 -10.80 -3.90
C GLU A 238 -5.01 -12.04 -3.51
N SER A 239 -4.31 -12.01 -2.38
CA SER A 239 -3.65 -13.21 -1.84
C SER A 239 -4.67 -14.33 -1.58
N TYR A 240 -5.90 -13.96 -1.19
CA TYR A 240 -7.02 -14.88 -0.98
C TYR A 240 -7.49 -15.54 -2.28
N THR A 241 -7.80 -14.72 -3.29
CA THR A 241 -8.30 -15.22 -4.58
C THR A 241 -7.22 -15.88 -5.42
N CYS A 242 -5.93 -15.66 -5.11
CA CYS A 242 -4.83 -16.40 -5.73
C CYS A 242 -4.89 -17.93 -5.57
N THR A 243 -5.66 -18.44 -4.59
CA THR A 243 -5.95 -19.88 -4.50
C THR A 243 -6.51 -20.44 -5.80
N THR A 244 -7.41 -19.72 -6.45
CA THR A 244 -8.09 -20.17 -7.68
C THR A 244 -7.66 -19.40 -8.92
N THR A 245 -7.12 -18.19 -8.74
CA THR A 245 -6.78 -17.28 -9.84
C THR A 245 -5.31 -16.84 -9.71
N PRO A 246 -4.36 -17.53 -10.36
CA PRO A 246 -2.93 -17.26 -10.17
C PRO A 246 -2.48 -15.81 -10.35
N ALA A 247 -3.06 -15.09 -11.31
CA ALA A 247 -2.75 -13.67 -11.57
C ALA A 247 -3.06 -12.74 -10.38
N ASP A 248 -3.87 -13.19 -9.41
CA ASP A 248 -4.16 -12.42 -8.21
C ASP A 248 -2.98 -12.44 -7.22
N CYS A 249 -2.04 -13.40 -7.28
CA CYS A 249 -0.80 -13.31 -6.50
C CYS A 249 0.02 -12.10 -6.96
N ASP A 250 0.15 -11.90 -8.28
CA ASP A 250 0.84 -10.74 -8.84
C ASP A 250 0.13 -9.44 -8.50
N SER A 251 -1.21 -9.46 -8.44
CA SER A 251 -1.98 -8.31 -7.99
C SER A 251 -1.77 -8.03 -6.49
N ALA A 252 -1.64 -9.06 -5.65
CA ALA A 252 -1.38 -8.87 -4.22
C ALA A 252 -0.06 -8.13 -3.98
N TRP A 253 0.99 -8.55 -4.68
CA TRP A 253 2.29 -7.87 -4.69
C TRP A 253 2.17 -6.45 -5.24
N ALA A 254 1.59 -6.28 -6.43
CA ALA A 254 1.50 -4.97 -7.07
C ALA A 254 0.64 -3.97 -6.29
N TYR A 255 -0.38 -4.39 -5.53
CA TYR A 255 -1.15 -3.46 -4.70
C TYR A 255 -0.33 -2.83 -3.58
N TYR A 256 0.66 -3.56 -3.04
CA TYR A 256 1.55 -3.02 -2.03
C TYR A 256 2.70 -2.23 -2.64
N THR A 257 3.37 -2.77 -3.66
CA THR A 257 4.65 -2.25 -4.19
C THR A 257 4.49 -1.29 -5.36
N GLY A 258 3.33 -1.30 -6.02
CA GLY A 258 3.13 -0.64 -7.30
C GLY A 258 3.81 -1.30 -8.49
N GLY A 259 4.32 -2.51 -8.34
CA GLY A 259 5.09 -3.18 -9.39
C GLY A 259 6.60 -3.01 -9.27
N GLU A 260 7.06 -2.34 -8.21
CA GLU A 260 8.47 -2.10 -7.96
C GLU A 260 9.12 -3.25 -7.19
N ASP A 261 10.45 -3.31 -7.25
CA ASP A 261 11.24 -4.19 -6.39
C ASP A 261 11.23 -3.73 -4.92
N ARG A 262 11.93 -4.46 -4.06
CA ARG A 262 12.00 -4.17 -2.63
C ARG A 262 12.64 -2.81 -2.31
N ALA A 263 13.57 -2.33 -3.14
CA ALA A 263 14.24 -1.06 -2.88
C ALA A 263 13.39 0.15 -3.31
N GLY A 264 12.50 -0.07 -4.29
CA GLY A 264 11.53 0.92 -4.76
C GLY A 264 10.22 0.89 -3.98
N GLY A 265 9.17 1.41 -4.63
CA GLY A 265 7.82 1.34 -4.10
C GLY A 265 6.93 2.53 -4.44
N LEU A 266 5.69 2.23 -4.82
CA LEU A 266 4.60 3.18 -4.96
C LEU A 266 3.43 2.79 -4.04
N GLY A 267 2.50 3.71 -3.82
CA GLY A 267 1.33 3.45 -2.98
C GLY A 267 1.73 3.29 -1.52
N LEU A 268 1.26 2.23 -0.87
CA LEU A 268 1.52 2.01 0.55
C LEU A 268 3.01 1.75 0.82
N SER A 269 3.75 1.11 -0.09
CA SER A 269 5.18 0.87 0.09
C SER A 269 6.04 2.14 0.07
N THR A 270 5.51 3.31 -0.30
CA THR A 270 6.22 4.59 -0.13
C THR A 270 6.16 5.09 1.31
N TYR A 271 5.08 4.77 2.05
CA TYR A 271 4.89 5.24 3.43
C TYR A 271 5.71 4.42 4.42
N VAL A 272 5.65 3.09 4.31
CA VAL A 272 6.16 2.17 5.33
C VAL A 272 7.68 2.27 5.55
N PRO A 273 8.56 2.20 4.55
CA PRO A 273 10.01 2.17 4.79
C PRO A 273 10.53 3.48 5.40
N ALA A 274 9.86 4.62 5.13
CA ALA A 274 10.18 5.89 5.77
C ALA A 274 9.87 5.90 7.27
N LEU A 275 8.89 5.10 7.71
CA LEU A 275 8.48 4.98 9.11
C LEU A 275 9.23 3.85 9.83
N ASN A 276 9.40 2.70 9.15
CA ASN A 276 10.10 1.53 9.67
C ASN A 276 10.50 0.58 8.53
N GLY A 277 11.80 0.54 8.20
CA GLY A 277 12.34 -0.33 7.16
C GLY A 277 12.10 -1.82 7.39
N GLU A 278 12.20 -2.29 8.64
CA GLU A 278 11.98 -3.71 8.93
C GLU A 278 10.52 -4.13 8.73
N THR A 279 9.53 -3.29 9.05
CA THR A 279 8.11 -3.57 8.75
C THR A 279 7.90 -3.69 7.23
N HIS A 280 8.53 -2.83 6.43
CA HIS A 280 8.49 -2.95 4.97
C HIS A 280 9.10 -4.29 4.52
N ASP A 281 10.24 -4.68 5.09
CA ASP A 281 10.87 -5.96 4.80
C ASP A 281 9.99 -7.16 5.19
N ARG A 282 9.30 -7.11 6.34
CA ARG A 282 8.36 -8.16 6.76
C ARG A 282 7.15 -8.27 5.85
N ILE A 283 6.67 -7.16 5.28
CA ILE A 283 5.62 -7.19 4.24
C ILE A 283 6.17 -7.84 2.96
N TRP A 284 7.38 -7.47 2.55
CA TRP A 284 8.05 -8.10 1.40
C TRP A 284 8.19 -9.61 1.60
N ASP A 285 8.69 -10.04 2.77
CA ASP A 285 8.79 -11.45 3.15
C ASP A 285 7.41 -12.15 3.06
N GLY A 286 6.34 -11.50 3.53
CA GLY A 286 4.97 -12.02 3.42
C GLY A 286 4.45 -12.14 1.98
N LEU A 287 4.78 -11.19 1.10
CA LEU A 287 4.45 -11.27 -0.33
C LEU A 287 5.21 -12.43 -1.00
N LEU A 288 6.49 -12.61 -0.65
CA LEU A 288 7.29 -13.74 -1.11
C LEU A 288 6.77 -15.06 -0.55
N ALA A 289 6.28 -15.11 0.69
CA ALA A 289 5.66 -16.30 1.27
C ALA A 289 4.44 -16.74 0.46
N VAL A 290 3.57 -15.78 0.08
CA VAL A 290 2.41 -16.06 -0.79
C VAL A 290 2.86 -16.59 -2.15
N ARG A 291 3.92 -16.01 -2.72
CA ARG A 291 4.45 -16.46 -4.01
C ARG A 291 5.10 -17.85 -3.94
N CYS A 292 5.85 -18.11 -2.88
CA CYS A 292 6.51 -19.36 -2.55
C CYS A 292 5.48 -20.48 -2.41
N TRP A 293 4.46 -20.28 -1.57
CA TRP A 293 3.34 -21.21 -1.43
C TRP A 293 2.70 -21.52 -2.79
N LYS A 294 2.42 -20.48 -3.59
CA LYS A 294 1.79 -20.67 -4.90
C LYS A 294 2.65 -21.52 -5.84
N ASN A 295 3.98 -21.32 -5.82
CA ASN A 295 4.94 -22.10 -6.59
C ASN A 295 4.95 -23.58 -6.16
N LEU A 296 4.97 -23.83 -4.86
CA LEU A 296 5.09 -25.18 -4.29
C LEU A 296 3.86 -26.05 -4.53
N ASP A 297 2.66 -25.46 -4.47
CA ASP A 297 1.40 -26.21 -4.52
C ASP A 297 0.86 -26.37 -5.96
N ASN A 298 0.52 -25.26 -6.62
CA ASN A 298 0.05 -25.28 -8.01
C ASN A 298 0.10 -23.88 -8.64
N GLU A 299 1.23 -23.55 -9.26
CA GLU A 299 1.52 -22.20 -9.73
C GLU A 299 0.52 -21.65 -10.75
N THR A 300 0.02 -22.50 -11.65
CA THR A 300 -0.85 -22.08 -12.77
C THR A 300 -2.30 -22.50 -12.60
N GLY A 301 -2.63 -23.26 -11.56
CA GLY A 301 -3.95 -23.83 -11.34
C GLY A 301 -4.55 -23.49 -9.98
N VAL A 302 -5.50 -24.31 -9.57
CA VAL A 302 -6.12 -24.22 -8.23
C VAL A 302 -5.18 -24.86 -7.21
N SER A 303 -4.88 -24.09 -6.17
CA SER A 303 -4.08 -24.49 -5.02
C SER A 303 -4.91 -25.31 -4.03
N THR A 304 -4.32 -26.37 -3.49
CA THR A 304 -4.95 -27.32 -2.55
C THR A 304 -4.29 -27.37 -1.17
N ASP A 305 -3.03 -26.92 -1.03
CA ASP A 305 -2.37 -26.80 0.27
C ASP A 305 -2.88 -25.54 0.98
N THR A 306 -3.94 -25.71 1.77
CA THR A 306 -4.55 -24.60 2.51
C THR A 306 -3.80 -24.23 3.78
N ASP A 307 -2.98 -25.13 4.33
CA ASP A 307 -2.28 -24.89 5.58
C ASP A 307 -1.09 -23.96 5.34
N LEU A 308 -0.25 -24.25 4.33
CA LEU A 308 0.87 -23.37 3.96
C LEU A 308 0.38 -22.02 3.41
N ARG A 309 -0.74 -22.04 2.68
CA ARG A 309 -1.44 -20.83 2.23
C ARG A 309 -1.81 -19.90 3.38
N ASP A 310 -2.47 -20.46 4.39
CA ASP A 310 -3.02 -19.67 5.49
C ASP A 310 -1.87 -19.14 6.37
N LEU A 311 -0.75 -19.89 6.46
CA LEU A 311 0.48 -19.41 7.06
C LEU A 311 1.09 -18.21 6.29
N ALA A 312 1.22 -18.31 4.96
CA ALA A 312 1.71 -17.21 4.11
C ALA A 312 0.89 -15.93 4.30
N ARG A 313 -0.44 -16.09 4.27
CA ARG A 313 -1.38 -14.97 4.39
C ARG A 313 -1.35 -14.35 5.78
N ALA A 314 -1.25 -15.17 6.82
CA ALA A 314 -1.14 -14.69 8.19
C ALA A 314 0.13 -13.85 8.39
N GLN A 315 1.26 -14.26 7.79
CA GLN A 315 2.49 -13.46 7.81
C GLN A 315 2.29 -12.11 7.11
N LEU A 316 1.74 -12.10 5.89
CA LEU A 316 1.45 -10.88 5.15
C LEU A 316 0.51 -9.94 5.91
N ASP A 317 -0.61 -10.47 6.45
CA ASP A 317 -1.62 -9.68 7.14
C ASP A 317 -1.07 -9.00 8.40
N ARG A 318 -0.31 -9.75 9.23
CA ARG A 318 0.31 -9.17 10.43
C ARG A 318 1.24 -7.99 10.10
N ALA A 319 2.02 -8.12 9.04
CA ALA A 319 2.92 -7.07 8.59
C ALA A 319 2.18 -5.86 8.01
N MET A 320 1.13 -6.09 7.23
CA MET A 320 0.26 -5.04 6.70
C MET A 320 -0.47 -4.27 7.81
N LEU A 321 -0.97 -4.97 8.84
CA LEU A 321 -1.57 -4.35 10.02
C LEU A 321 -0.59 -3.45 10.79
N ARG A 322 0.66 -3.88 10.96
CA ARG A 322 1.70 -3.04 11.56
C ARG A 322 1.97 -1.79 10.70
N ALA A 323 2.05 -1.93 9.38
CA ALA A 323 2.23 -0.80 8.49
C ALA A 323 1.11 0.24 8.63
N VAL A 324 -0.16 -0.20 8.66
CA VAL A 324 -1.29 0.71 8.88
C VAL A 324 -1.19 1.38 10.26
N ALA A 325 -0.83 0.64 11.31
CA ALA A 325 -0.62 1.21 12.65
C ALA A 325 0.50 2.27 12.68
N LEU A 326 1.59 2.05 11.95
CA LEU A 326 2.68 3.04 11.82
C LEU A 326 2.22 4.30 11.11
N VAL A 327 1.46 4.17 10.02
CA VAL A 327 0.91 5.33 9.29
C VAL A 327 -0.06 6.13 10.16
N VAL A 328 -0.92 5.45 10.93
CA VAL A 328 -1.82 6.11 11.89
C VAL A 328 -1.03 6.79 13.01
N ARG A 329 0.02 6.14 13.54
CA ARG A 329 0.90 6.70 14.57
C ARG A 329 1.59 7.98 14.10
N ASP A 330 2.16 7.97 12.90
CA ASP A 330 2.79 9.14 12.28
C ASP A 330 1.77 10.28 12.09
N ARG A 331 0.54 9.94 11.70
CA ARG A 331 -0.51 10.96 11.56
C ARG A 331 -1.03 11.50 12.89
N LEU A 332 -0.95 10.74 13.98
CA LEU A 332 -1.16 11.23 15.34
C LEU A 332 -0.06 12.24 15.76
N ASP A 333 1.20 12.01 15.37
CA ASP A 333 2.27 13.01 15.57
C ASP A 333 1.97 14.31 14.82
N ALA A 334 1.44 14.20 13.59
CA ALA A 334 0.99 15.37 12.82
C ALA A 334 -0.16 16.13 13.51
N VAL A 335 -1.11 15.44 14.16
CA VAL A 335 -2.16 16.07 14.97
C VAL A 335 -1.55 16.87 16.12
N ALA A 336 -0.58 16.30 16.85
CA ALA A 336 0.08 16.97 17.96
C ALA A 336 0.95 18.16 17.51
N ALA A 337 1.62 18.04 16.36
CA ALA A 337 2.54 19.06 15.84
C ALA A 337 1.83 20.20 15.08
N ALA A 338 0.59 20.00 14.63
CA ALA A 338 -0.12 20.97 13.81
C ALA A 338 -0.37 22.30 14.57
N ALA A 339 0.21 23.38 14.05
CA ALA A 339 0.01 24.72 14.59
C ALA A 339 -1.30 25.38 14.12
N ALA A 340 -1.78 25.03 12.92
CA ALA A 340 -3.01 25.54 12.34
C ALA A 340 -4.15 24.53 12.51
N ASP A 341 -5.34 25.02 12.85
CA ASP A 341 -6.52 24.18 13.10
C ASP A 341 -6.89 23.35 11.87
N GLU A 342 -6.89 23.94 10.67
CA GLU A 342 -7.20 23.23 9.41
C GLU A 342 -6.27 22.02 9.17
N ALA A 343 -4.96 22.17 9.45
CA ALA A 343 -4.00 21.08 9.32
C ALA A 343 -4.21 19.99 10.39
N ARG A 344 -4.57 20.40 11.61
CA ARG A 344 -4.89 19.49 12.71
C ARG A 344 -6.15 18.68 12.40
N ASP A 345 -7.19 19.33 11.91
CA ASP A 345 -8.47 18.71 11.54
C ASP A 345 -8.29 17.73 10.37
N ALA A 346 -7.48 18.10 9.37
CA ALA A 346 -7.12 17.20 8.27
C ALA A 346 -6.39 15.94 8.76
N ALA A 347 -5.35 16.11 9.59
CA ALA A 347 -4.62 14.98 10.17
C ALA A 347 -5.54 14.12 11.06
N TRP A 348 -6.45 14.73 11.81
CA TRP A 348 -7.39 14.02 12.66
C TRP A 348 -8.41 13.21 11.85
N ALA A 349 -8.99 13.80 10.79
CA ALA A 349 -9.91 13.07 9.92
C ALA A 349 -9.24 11.85 9.26
N PHE A 350 -7.97 11.96 8.88
CA PHE A 350 -7.19 10.83 8.42
C PHE A 350 -7.09 9.75 9.50
N VAL A 351 -6.68 10.12 10.71
CA VAL A 351 -6.51 9.21 11.85
C VAL A 351 -7.82 8.50 12.18
N GLN A 352 -8.96 9.19 12.17
CA GLN A 352 -10.26 8.58 12.46
C GLN A 352 -10.65 7.52 11.42
N ILE A 353 -10.41 7.79 10.13
CA ILE A 353 -10.72 6.85 9.06
C ILE A 353 -9.79 5.64 9.13
N LEU A 354 -8.48 5.86 9.05
CA LEU A 354 -7.52 4.77 8.93
C LEU A 354 -7.30 4.04 10.26
N GLY A 355 -7.32 4.76 11.38
CA GLY A 355 -7.26 4.16 12.72
C GLY A 355 -8.47 3.28 13.03
N GLY A 356 -9.65 3.63 12.52
CA GLY A 356 -10.86 2.80 12.66
C GLY A 356 -10.74 1.43 12.01
N VAL A 357 -9.91 1.29 10.97
CA VAL A 357 -9.65 0.00 10.27
C VAL A 357 -9.02 -1.03 11.21
N LEU A 358 -8.23 -0.57 12.18
CA LEU A 358 -7.49 -1.42 13.11
C LEU A 358 -8.37 -2.05 14.20
N ASP A 359 -9.60 -1.55 14.41
CA ASP A 359 -10.43 -1.89 15.57
C ASP A 359 -10.72 -3.39 15.73
N ARG A 360 -11.01 -4.07 14.61
CA ARG A 360 -11.25 -5.52 14.57
C ARG A 360 -10.08 -6.28 15.16
N GLU A 361 -8.89 -6.08 14.59
CA GLU A 361 -7.69 -6.79 14.98
C GLU A 361 -7.24 -6.36 16.37
N ALA A 362 -7.31 -5.06 16.68
CA ALA A 362 -7.02 -4.54 18.00
C ALA A 362 -7.85 -5.26 19.06
N THR A 363 -9.16 -5.39 18.84
CA THR A 363 -10.08 -6.07 19.77
C THR A 363 -9.78 -7.55 19.90
N ALA A 364 -9.39 -8.21 18.80
CA ALA A 364 -9.02 -9.62 18.82
C ALA A 364 -7.73 -9.88 19.61
N ARG A 365 -6.78 -8.94 19.58
CA ARG A 365 -5.50 -9.04 20.31
C ARG A 365 -5.64 -8.69 21.78
N ASP A 366 -6.20 -7.52 22.08
CA ASP A 366 -6.42 -7.03 23.44
C ASP A 366 -7.61 -6.07 23.47
N ALA A 367 -8.75 -6.56 23.95
CA ALA A 367 -9.98 -5.78 24.03
C ALA A 367 -9.88 -4.53 24.94
N ALA A 368 -9.01 -4.53 25.95
CA ALA A 368 -8.82 -3.39 26.84
C ALA A 368 -8.01 -2.29 26.18
N ALA A 369 -6.87 -2.64 25.56
CA ALA A 369 -6.07 -1.68 24.79
C ALA A 369 -6.84 -1.14 23.57
N ALA A 370 -7.61 -2.00 22.89
CA ALA A 370 -8.50 -1.60 21.81
C ALA A 370 -9.58 -0.60 22.27
N ALA A 371 -10.13 -0.79 23.48
CA ALA A 371 -11.11 0.14 24.04
C ALA A 371 -10.51 1.54 24.29
N VAL A 372 -9.24 1.62 24.70
CA VAL A 372 -8.51 2.90 24.83
C VAL A 372 -8.39 3.57 23.46
N LEU A 373 -7.85 2.86 22.47
CA LEU A 373 -7.69 3.40 21.11
C LEU A 373 -9.03 3.86 20.53
N ARG A 374 -10.08 3.03 20.63
CA ARG A 374 -11.43 3.36 20.14
C ARG A 374 -12.01 4.59 20.84
N ALA A 375 -11.80 4.74 22.16
CA ALA A 375 -12.29 5.90 22.90
C ALA A 375 -11.62 7.20 22.42
N GLU A 376 -10.32 7.16 22.12
CA GLU A 376 -9.59 8.30 21.58
C GLU A 376 -9.97 8.60 20.13
N LEU A 377 -10.11 7.59 19.27
CA LEU A 377 -10.59 7.78 17.88
C LEU A 377 -12.03 8.33 17.79
N ALA A 378 -12.85 8.07 18.81
CA ALA A 378 -14.23 8.57 18.88
C ALA A 378 -14.33 10.05 19.31
N ARG A 379 -13.22 10.73 19.62
CA ARG A 379 -13.23 12.16 19.96
C ARG A 379 -13.67 12.97 18.74
N ALA A 380 -14.65 13.85 18.94
CA ALA A 380 -15.16 14.71 17.86
C ALA A 380 -14.17 15.82 17.47
N ASP A 381 -13.28 16.20 18.39
CA ASP A 381 -12.34 17.31 18.24
C ASP A 381 -10.91 16.79 18.46
N ALA A 382 -10.01 17.14 17.54
CA ALA A 382 -8.61 16.77 17.57
C ALA A 382 -7.87 17.32 18.81
N THR A 383 -8.34 18.42 19.40
CA THR A 383 -7.76 19.00 20.62
C THR A 383 -8.10 18.21 21.89
N ALA A 384 -9.09 17.33 21.82
CA ALA A 384 -9.56 16.52 22.95
C ALA A 384 -8.94 15.10 22.97
N VAL A 385 -8.14 14.76 21.96
CA VAL A 385 -7.49 13.45 21.89
C VAL A 385 -6.24 13.41 22.77
N ASP A 386 -6.08 12.34 23.53
CA ASP A 386 -4.83 12.02 24.21
C ASP A 386 -3.90 11.28 23.23
N VAL A 387 -3.11 12.04 22.47
CA VAL A 387 -2.19 11.50 21.46
C VAL A 387 -1.23 10.46 22.07
N PRO A 388 -0.53 10.73 23.18
CA PRO A 388 0.33 9.73 23.82
C PRO A 388 -0.39 8.44 24.19
N ALA A 389 -1.62 8.51 24.72
CA ALA A 389 -2.38 7.31 25.06
C ALA A 389 -2.79 6.49 23.82
N ALA A 390 -3.23 7.16 22.75
CA ALA A 390 -3.57 6.50 21.48
C ALA A 390 -2.35 5.83 20.84
N GLN A 391 -1.20 6.50 20.85
CA GLN A 391 0.07 5.98 20.35
C GLN A 391 0.55 4.77 21.17
N ALA A 392 0.51 4.85 22.50
CA ALA A 392 0.87 3.73 23.37
C ALA A 392 -0.04 2.51 23.14
N ALA A 393 -1.34 2.74 22.93
CA ALA A 393 -2.27 1.66 22.59
C ALA A 393 -1.93 1.02 21.23
N LEU A 394 -1.63 1.82 20.20
CA LEU A 394 -1.21 1.31 18.89
C LEU A 394 0.06 0.47 18.97
N ASP A 395 1.09 0.93 19.68
CA ASP A 395 2.35 0.21 19.81
C ASP A 395 2.18 -1.12 20.56
N ALA A 396 1.36 -1.14 21.60
CA ALA A 396 1.06 -2.35 22.37
C ALA A 396 0.27 -3.37 21.55
N LEU A 397 -0.70 -2.91 20.75
CA LEU A 397 -1.57 -3.76 19.94
C LEU A 397 -0.88 -4.32 18.70
N PHE A 398 -0.04 -3.51 18.07
CA PHE A 398 0.62 -3.83 16.81
C PHE A 398 2.13 -3.74 16.99
N PRO A 399 2.77 -4.68 17.72
CA PRO A 399 4.22 -4.72 17.80
C PRO A 399 4.83 -5.03 16.43
N CYS A 400 6.12 -4.75 16.29
CA CYS A 400 6.83 -5.12 15.07
C CYS A 400 6.83 -6.67 14.90
N PRO A 401 6.39 -7.18 13.73
CA PRO A 401 6.24 -8.62 13.48
C PRO A 401 7.52 -9.31 13.00
#